data_AF-A0A7S1ZZA6-F1
#
_entry.id   AF-A0A7S1ZZA6-F1
#
_cell.length_a   1.000
_cell.length_b   1.000
_cell.length_c   1.000
_cell.angle_alpha   90.00
_cell.angle_beta   90.00
_cell.angle_gamma   90.00
#
_symmetry.space_group_name_H-M   'P 1'
#
loop_
_entity.id
_entity.type
_entity.pdbx_description
1 polymer ?
#
loop_
_entity_poly.entity_id
_entity_poly.type
_entity_poly.pdbx_seq_one_letter_code
_entity_poly.pdbx_strand_id
1 'polypeptide(L)'
;MKFLTSLRNLILRRTHQDDDSQPTAKRNETPMPRRELGTYKSPATVISDGVHAFLNGLVYGGIWGLFAPYHAPGTAGAAAEAATGIFKPAPPFSSLRSVAFNASIVGPIMGVHRLSSRGLELARGREDYLNDVFGLGVAYKYYSTFLGSSDRRLMLHNRAVGGLLVAAIAYANLAV
;
A
#
# COMPACT_ATOMS: atom_id res chain seq x y z
N MET A 1 29.06 26.24 -35.61
CA MET A 1 28.06 27.23 -35.12
C MET A 1 26.75 27.30 -35.92
N LYS A 2 26.72 27.12 -37.25
CA LYS A 2 25.48 27.21 -38.05
C LYS A 2 24.41 26.12 -37.77
N PHE A 3 24.81 24.96 -37.24
CA PHE A 3 23.88 23.85 -36.96
C PHE A 3 22.95 24.12 -35.75
N LEU A 4 23.48 24.78 -34.71
CA LEU A 4 22.71 25.10 -33.49
C LEU A 4 21.65 26.18 -33.75
N THR A 5 21.90 27.11 -34.66
CA THR A 5 20.93 28.13 -35.06
C THR A 5 19.77 27.53 -35.86
N SER A 6 20.06 26.52 -36.71
CA SER A 6 19.03 25.81 -37.48
C SER A 6 18.12 24.95 -36.58
N LEU A 7 18.67 24.33 -35.55
CA LEU A 7 17.91 23.51 -34.59
C LEU A 7 16.99 24.36 -33.70
N ARG A 8 17.47 25.53 -33.26
CA ARG A 8 16.65 26.48 -32.49
C ARG A 8 15.47 27.01 -33.30
N ASN A 9 15.66 27.31 -34.59
CA ASN A 9 14.58 27.78 -35.46
C ASN A 9 13.57 26.67 -35.80
N LEU A 10 14.01 25.40 -35.83
CA LEU A 10 13.11 24.26 -36.03
C LEU A 10 12.25 23.98 -34.79
N ILE A 11 12.82 24.13 -33.59
CA ILE A 11 12.08 23.94 -32.32
C ILE A 11 11.04 25.06 -32.14
N LEU A 12 11.39 26.32 -32.44
CA LEU A 12 10.46 27.46 -32.30
C LEU A 12 9.33 27.45 -33.34
N ARG A 13 9.55 26.89 -34.53
CA ARG A 13 8.45 26.69 -35.50
C ARG A 13 7.49 25.59 -35.07
N ARG A 14 7.95 24.57 -34.34
CA ARG A 14 7.10 23.47 -33.88
C ARG A 14 6.19 23.88 -32.73
N THR A 15 6.59 24.84 -31.89
CA THR A 15 5.78 25.30 -30.75
C THR A 15 4.67 26.28 -31.15
N HIS A 16 4.75 26.93 -32.31
CA HIS A 16 3.76 27.93 -32.75
C HIS A 16 2.77 27.42 -33.80
N GLN A 17 2.92 26.20 -34.29
CA GLN A 17 2.09 25.68 -35.39
C GLN A 17 0.97 24.73 -34.95
N ASP A 18 0.91 24.36 -33.67
CA ASP A 18 -0.12 23.47 -33.13
C ASP A 18 -1.25 24.21 -32.38
N ASP A 19 -1.24 25.56 -32.31
CA ASP A 19 -2.16 26.34 -31.47
C ASP A 19 -3.32 27.04 -32.21
N ASP A 20 -3.39 26.98 -33.54
CA ASP A 20 -4.32 27.83 -34.33
C ASP A 20 -5.42 27.09 -35.12
N SER A 21 -5.73 25.83 -34.81
CA SER A 21 -6.88 25.18 -35.46
C SER A 21 -7.56 24.08 -34.63
N GLN A 22 -8.09 24.44 -33.47
CA GLN A 22 -9.31 23.79 -33.00
C GLN A 22 -10.35 24.86 -32.62
N PRO A 23 -11.54 24.88 -33.26
CA PRO A 23 -12.64 25.66 -32.72
C PRO A 23 -12.89 25.17 -31.30
N THR A 24 -13.06 26.11 -30.37
CA THR A 24 -13.45 25.87 -28.99
C THR A 24 -14.81 25.19 -28.95
N ALA A 25 -14.83 23.90 -29.24
CA ALA A 25 -15.87 23.02 -28.80
C ALA A 25 -15.86 23.14 -27.29
N LYS A 26 -16.86 23.86 -26.75
CA LYS A 26 -17.23 23.75 -25.35
C LYS A 26 -17.28 22.26 -25.09
N ARG A 27 -16.23 21.74 -24.44
CA ARG A 27 -16.17 20.37 -24.00
C ARG A 27 -17.31 20.31 -23.01
N ASN A 28 -18.46 19.84 -23.48
CA ASN A 28 -19.46 19.25 -22.62
C ASN A 28 -18.68 18.10 -21.98
N GLU A 29 -18.01 18.41 -20.87
CA GLU A 29 -17.57 17.43 -19.93
C GLU A 29 -18.87 16.79 -19.48
N THR A 30 -19.32 15.78 -20.24
CA THR A 30 -20.15 14.73 -19.69
C THR A 30 -19.45 14.38 -18.39
N PRO A 31 -20.05 14.67 -17.22
CA PRO A 31 -19.46 14.31 -15.95
C PRO A 31 -19.10 12.85 -16.11
N MET A 32 -17.81 12.51 -15.93
CA MET A 32 -17.36 11.13 -15.95
C MET A 32 -18.43 10.34 -15.20
N PRO A 33 -19.05 9.32 -15.83
CA PRO A 33 -20.16 8.61 -15.23
C PRO A 33 -19.69 8.25 -13.83
N ARG A 34 -20.37 8.82 -12.82
CA ARG A 34 -20.09 8.53 -11.42
C ARG A 34 -20.25 7.03 -11.37
N ARG A 35 -19.14 6.28 -11.38
CA ARG A 35 -19.22 4.83 -11.30
C ARG A 35 -20.09 4.62 -10.08
N GLU A 36 -21.22 3.93 -10.25
CA GLU A 36 -21.95 3.37 -9.12
C GLU A 36 -21.07 2.27 -8.53
N LEU A 37 -19.92 2.68 -7.98
CA LEU A 37 -19.06 1.89 -7.15
C LEU A 37 -19.89 1.66 -5.88
N GLY A 38 -20.18 0.39 -5.63
CA GLY A 38 -21.11 -0.08 -4.62
C GLY A 38 -21.03 0.77 -3.36
N THR A 39 -22.08 1.52 -3.10
CA THR A 39 -22.13 2.50 -2.04
C THR A 39 -21.77 1.82 -0.72
N TYR A 40 -20.68 2.22 -0.07
CA TYR A 40 -20.37 1.79 1.30
C TYR A 40 -21.40 2.43 2.24
N LYS A 41 -22.58 1.81 2.36
CA LYS A 41 -23.72 2.32 3.14
C LYS A 41 -23.71 1.88 4.60
N SER A 42 -22.80 0.99 4.98
CA SER A 42 -22.80 0.40 6.32
C SER A 42 -21.39 0.25 6.90
N PRO A 43 -21.26 0.39 8.24
CA PRO A 43 -20.02 0.05 8.95
C PRO A 43 -19.56 -1.39 8.69
N ALA A 44 -20.50 -2.33 8.51
CA ALA A 44 -20.18 -3.73 8.24
C ALA A 44 -19.41 -3.90 6.92
N THR A 45 -19.80 -3.17 5.87
CA THR A 45 -19.10 -3.18 4.58
C THR A 45 -17.69 -2.62 4.71
N VAL A 46 -17.52 -1.52 5.45
CA VAL A 46 -16.19 -0.91 5.70
C VAL A 46 -15.27 -1.89 6.43
N ILE A 47 -15.78 -2.56 7.47
CA ILE A 47 -15.02 -3.55 8.23
C ILE A 47 -14.66 -4.74 7.35
N SER A 48 -15.61 -5.27 6.57
CA SER A 48 -15.38 -6.40 5.66
C SER A 48 -14.29 -6.09 4.63
N ASP A 49 -14.34 -4.91 4.02
CA ASP A 49 -13.31 -4.46 3.08
C ASP A 49 -11.93 -4.31 3.74
N GLY A 50 -11.90 -3.78 4.96
CA GLY A 50 -10.69 -3.67 5.76
C GLY A 50 -10.06 -5.03 6.06
N VAL A 51 -10.87 -6.00 6.49
CA VAL A 51 -10.45 -7.37 6.75
C VAL A 51 -9.96 -8.05 5.47
N HIS A 52 -10.68 -7.89 4.36
CA HIS A 52 -10.27 -8.46 3.08
C HIS A 52 -8.94 -7.87 2.60
N ALA A 53 -8.73 -6.56 2.72
CA ALA A 53 -7.45 -5.92 2.41
C ALA A 53 -6.32 -6.39 3.33
N PHE A 54 -6.61 -6.56 4.63
CA PHE A 54 -5.66 -7.13 5.59
C PHE A 54 -5.23 -8.54 5.20
N LEU A 55 -6.17 -9.43 4.90
CA LEU A 55 -5.88 -10.81 4.50
C LEU A 55 -5.09 -10.89 3.20
N ASN A 56 -5.45 -10.08 2.20
CA ASN A 56 -4.67 -9.98 0.96
C ASN A 56 -3.26 -9.45 1.24
N GLY A 57 -3.11 -8.48 2.14
CA GLY A 57 -1.80 -8.00 2.57
C GLY A 57 -0.96 -9.05 3.28
N LEU A 58 -1.58 -9.95 4.07
CA LEU A 58 -0.86 -11.10 4.63
C LEU A 58 -0.33 -12.03 3.54
N VAL A 59 -1.14 -12.30 2.51
CA VAL A 59 -0.73 -13.14 1.37
C VAL A 59 0.40 -12.46 0.59
N TYR A 60 0.26 -11.18 0.24
CA TYR A 60 1.29 -10.43 -0.47
C TYR A 60 2.58 -10.33 0.32
N GLY A 61 2.51 -10.01 1.62
CA GLY A 61 3.68 -9.99 2.50
C GLY A 61 4.32 -11.37 2.65
N GLY A 62 3.51 -12.43 2.73
CA GLY A 62 4.00 -13.80 2.78
C GLY A 62 4.76 -14.19 1.50
N ILE A 63 4.16 -13.94 0.33
CA ILE A 63 4.81 -14.15 -0.97
C ILE A 63 6.10 -13.35 -1.06
N TRP A 64 6.08 -12.08 -0.68
CA TRP A 64 7.28 -11.25 -0.66
C TRP A 64 8.37 -11.84 0.25
N GLY A 65 8.01 -12.31 1.45
CA GLY A 65 8.94 -12.96 2.37
C GLY A 65 9.48 -14.31 1.88
N LEU A 66 8.82 -14.97 0.91
CA LEU A 66 9.34 -16.17 0.25
C LEU A 66 10.38 -15.84 -0.82
N PHE A 67 10.17 -14.77 -1.60
CA PHE A 67 11.04 -14.39 -2.72
C PHE A 67 12.20 -13.46 -2.32
N ALA A 68 12.00 -12.63 -1.30
CA ALA A 68 13.01 -11.72 -0.76
C ALA A 68 13.21 -11.95 0.75
N PRO A 69 13.59 -13.17 1.17
CA PRO A 69 13.79 -13.45 2.58
C PRO A 69 14.99 -12.68 3.14
N TYR A 70 14.93 -12.28 4.40
CA TYR A 70 16.08 -11.75 5.12
C TYR A 70 16.84 -12.84 5.86
N HIS A 71 18.13 -12.62 6.07
CA HIS A 71 18.99 -13.51 6.84
C HIS A 71 18.58 -13.50 8.32
N ALA A 72 18.44 -14.68 8.91
CA ALA A 72 18.10 -14.78 10.33
C ALA A 72 19.22 -14.17 11.20
N PRO A 73 18.89 -13.49 12.31
CA PRO A 73 19.88 -12.96 13.24
C PRO A 73 20.86 -14.04 13.69
N GLY A 74 22.16 -13.73 13.69
CA GLY A 74 23.22 -14.68 14.05
C GLY A 74 23.75 -15.55 12.90
N THR A 75 23.21 -15.41 11.69
CA THR A 75 23.79 -16.06 10.49
C THR A 75 24.91 -15.23 9.88
N ALA A 76 25.80 -15.87 9.11
CA ALA A 76 26.89 -15.17 8.42
C ALA A 76 26.38 -14.09 7.46
N GLY A 77 25.23 -14.34 6.82
CA GLY A 77 24.56 -13.35 5.97
C GLY A 77 24.08 -12.13 6.74
N ALA A 78 23.46 -12.31 7.91
CA ALA A 78 23.03 -11.19 8.75
C ALA A 78 24.22 -10.37 9.28
N ALA A 79 25.34 -11.03 9.60
CA ALA A 79 26.57 -10.34 10.00
C ALA A 79 27.18 -9.52 8.85
N ALA A 80 27.15 -10.07 7.62
CA ALA A 80 27.61 -9.36 6.42
C ALA A 80 26.72 -8.16 6.06
N GLU A 81 25.40 -8.29 6.20
CA GLU A 81 24.46 -7.17 6.02
C GLU A 81 24.69 -6.08 7.07
N ALA A 82 24.87 -6.45 8.35
CA ALA A 82 25.14 -5.49 9.42
C ALA A 82 26.48 -4.75 9.22
N ALA A 83 27.51 -5.44 8.71
CA ALA A 83 28.81 -4.85 8.45
C ALA A 83 28.84 -3.93 7.23
N THR A 84 28.05 -4.24 6.19
CA THR A 84 28.06 -3.49 4.91
C THR A 84 26.96 -2.44 4.81
N GLY A 85 25.91 -2.54 5.63
CA GLY A 85 24.70 -1.71 5.51
C GLY A 85 23.89 -1.97 4.25
N ILE A 86 24.28 -2.96 3.44
CA ILE A 86 23.63 -3.31 2.18
C ILE A 86 22.79 -4.56 2.42
N PHE A 87 21.48 -4.43 2.26
CA PHE A 87 20.57 -5.56 2.29
C PHE A 87 20.83 -6.48 1.09
N LYS A 88 21.04 -7.78 1.36
CA LYS A 88 21.19 -8.81 0.34
C LYS A 88 20.20 -9.92 0.66
N PRO A 89 19.11 -10.06 -0.12
CA PRO A 89 18.11 -11.08 0.17
C PRO A 89 18.76 -12.46 0.16
N ALA A 90 18.38 -13.27 1.16
CA ALA A 90 18.76 -14.67 1.23
C ALA A 90 18.13 -15.44 0.04
N PRO A 91 18.60 -16.67 -0.24
CA PRO A 91 18.02 -17.48 -1.30
C PRO A 91 16.49 -17.63 -1.13
N PRO A 92 15.71 -17.61 -2.22
CA PRO A 92 14.27 -17.80 -2.14
C PRO A 92 13.90 -19.05 -1.32
N PHE A 93 12.82 -18.97 -0.56
CA PHE A 93 12.30 -20.05 0.30
C PHE A 93 13.22 -20.46 1.47
N SER A 94 14.33 -19.74 1.73
CA SER A 94 15.29 -20.15 2.77
C SER A 94 14.91 -19.75 4.21
N SER A 95 13.85 -18.95 4.41
CA SER A 95 13.51 -18.39 5.73
C SER A 95 11.99 -18.24 5.93
N LEU A 96 11.37 -19.21 6.61
CA LEU A 96 9.96 -19.11 7.02
C LEU A 96 9.72 -17.94 7.99
N ARG A 97 10.73 -17.59 8.80
CA ARG A 97 10.65 -16.42 9.68
C ARG A 97 10.43 -15.13 8.89
N SER A 98 11.01 -15.05 7.69
CA SER A 98 10.83 -13.90 6.82
C SER A 98 9.41 -13.78 6.26
N VAL A 99 8.77 -14.92 5.96
CA VAL A 99 7.35 -14.97 5.55
C VAL A 99 6.46 -14.35 6.63
N ALA A 100 6.59 -14.83 7.87
CA ALA A 100 5.78 -14.35 8.99
C ALA A 100 6.00 -12.86 9.27
N PHE A 101 7.25 -12.40 9.24
CA PHE A 101 7.59 -11.00 9.46
C PHE A 101 7.03 -10.09 8.36
N ASN A 102 7.25 -10.41 7.08
CA ASN A 102 6.75 -9.59 5.99
C ASN A 102 5.20 -9.58 5.95
N ALA A 103 4.55 -10.73 6.17
CA ALA A 103 3.10 -10.79 6.31
C ALA A 103 2.61 -9.88 7.46
N SER A 104 3.29 -9.92 8.62
CA SER A 104 2.95 -9.10 9.79
C SER A 104 3.13 -7.59 9.60
N ILE A 105 3.82 -7.16 8.55
CA ILE A 105 3.98 -5.74 8.20
C ILE A 105 2.97 -5.35 7.13
N VAL A 106 2.93 -6.08 6.02
CA VAL A 106 2.12 -5.71 4.85
C VAL A 106 0.62 -5.85 5.13
N GLY A 107 0.21 -6.91 5.83
CA GLY A 107 -1.20 -7.13 6.21
C GLY A 107 -1.80 -5.93 6.97
N PRO A 108 -1.25 -5.58 8.14
CA PRO A 108 -1.74 -4.43 8.92
C PRO A 108 -1.72 -3.11 8.15
N ILE A 109 -0.68 -2.84 7.35
CA ILE A 109 -0.62 -1.61 6.55
C ILE A 109 -1.79 -1.54 5.56
N MET A 110 -2.04 -2.61 4.82
CA MET A 110 -3.16 -2.66 3.86
C MET A 110 -4.52 -2.60 4.56
N GLY A 111 -4.68 -3.28 5.70
CA GLY A 111 -5.90 -3.24 6.50
C GLY A 111 -6.19 -1.83 7.04
N VAL A 112 -5.20 -1.17 7.65
CA VAL A 112 -5.33 0.19 8.18
C VAL A 112 -5.59 1.20 7.06
N HIS A 113 -4.87 1.10 5.94
CA HIS A 113 -5.10 1.94 4.76
C HIS A 113 -6.55 1.84 4.30
N ARG A 114 -7.05 0.61 4.11
CA ARG A 114 -8.40 0.40 3.60
C ARG A 114 -9.48 0.83 4.58
N LEU A 115 -9.33 0.51 5.87
CA LEU A 115 -10.25 0.92 6.93
C LEU A 115 -10.35 2.44 7.05
N SER A 116 -9.22 3.15 6.97
CA SER A 116 -9.19 4.60 7.08
C SER A 116 -9.73 5.30 5.83
N SER A 117 -9.40 4.80 4.63
CA SER A 117 -9.97 5.31 3.37
C SER A 117 -11.48 5.12 3.32
N ARG A 118 -11.97 3.90 3.56
CA ARG A 118 -13.42 3.59 3.53
C ARG A 118 -14.18 4.15 4.73
N GLY A 119 -13.54 4.29 5.88
CA GLY A 119 -14.12 4.98 7.04
C GLY A 119 -14.33 6.47 6.76
N LEU A 120 -13.38 7.13 6.09
CA LEU A 120 -13.54 8.53 5.70
C LEU A 120 -14.62 8.70 4.62
N GLU A 121 -14.69 7.76 3.67
CA GLU A 121 -15.77 7.72 2.68
C GLU A 121 -17.15 7.61 3.34
N LEU A 122 -17.32 6.69 4.30
CA LEU A 122 -18.56 6.51 5.05
C LEU A 122 -18.92 7.79 5.82
N ALA A 123 -17.94 8.42 6.46
CA ALA A 123 -18.15 9.66 7.22
C ALA A 123 -18.54 10.85 6.31
N ARG A 124 -17.98 10.93 5.10
CA ARG A 124 -18.24 12.02 4.15
C ARG A 124 -19.41 11.75 3.21
N GLY A 125 -19.89 10.50 3.16
CA GLY A 125 -20.88 10.05 2.17
C GLY A 125 -20.41 10.24 0.72
N ARG A 126 -19.10 10.26 0.49
CA ARG A 126 -18.50 10.61 -0.81
C ARG A 126 -17.26 9.78 -1.08
N GLU A 127 -17.27 9.07 -2.20
CA GLU A 127 -16.08 8.42 -2.75
C GLU A 127 -15.26 9.43 -3.57
N ASP A 128 -14.03 9.70 -3.14
CA ASP A 128 -13.04 10.47 -3.89
C ASP A 128 -11.62 9.95 -3.63
N TYR A 129 -10.68 10.31 -4.51
CA TYR A 129 -9.27 9.92 -4.36
C TYR A 129 -8.62 10.50 -3.10
N LEU A 130 -9.21 11.55 -2.51
CA LEU A 130 -8.72 12.13 -1.26
C LEU A 130 -8.90 11.17 -0.09
N ASN A 131 -9.90 10.29 -0.12
CA ASN A 131 -10.06 9.22 0.87
C ASN A 131 -8.86 8.26 0.85
N ASP A 132 -8.37 7.90 -0.34
CA ASP A 132 -7.20 7.03 -0.46
C ASP A 132 -5.89 7.72 -0.04
N VAL A 133 -5.75 9.02 -0.34
CA VAL A 133 -4.61 9.82 0.14
C VAL A 133 -4.63 9.95 1.67
N PHE A 134 -5.80 10.18 2.26
CA PHE A 134 -5.96 10.18 3.71
C PHE A 134 -5.59 8.82 4.30
N GLY A 135 -6.10 7.73 3.71
CA GLY A 135 -5.77 6.38 4.15
C GLY A 135 -4.27 6.09 4.09
N LEU A 136 -3.58 6.60 3.08
CA LEU A 136 -2.12 6.50 2.96
C LEU A 136 -1.40 7.25 4.08
N GLY A 137 -1.86 8.47 4.40
CA GLY A 137 -1.33 9.25 5.53
C GLY A 137 -1.49 8.53 6.86
N VAL A 138 -2.66 7.93 7.12
CA VAL A 138 -2.92 7.15 8.33
C VAL A 138 -2.05 5.89 8.37
N ALA A 139 -1.96 5.15 7.26
CA ALA A 139 -1.12 3.96 7.15
C ALA A 139 0.37 4.27 7.37
N TYR A 140 0.87 5.38 6.82
CA TYR A 140 2.24 5.86 7.05
C TYR A 140 2.49 6.23 8.51
N LYS A 141 1.54 6.93 9.14
CA LYS A 141 1.66 7.26 10.57
C LYS A 141 1.62 6.01 11.43
N TYR A 142 0.79 5.04 11.08
CA TYR A 142 0.72 3.75 11.73
C TYR A 142 2.04 2.97 11.60
N TYR A 143 2.60 2.88 10.39
CA TYR A 143 3.89 2.26 10.13
C TYR A 143 5.01 2.91 10.96
N SER A 144 5.17 4.23 10.85
CA SER A 144 6.21 4.97 11.58
C SER A 144 6.06 4.88 13.10
N THR A 145 4.83 4.81 13.63
CA THR A 145 4.59 4.84 15.08
C THR A 145 4.62 3.47 15.74
N PHE A 146 4.14 2.42 15.06
CA PHE A 146 3.99 1.08 15.64
C PHE A 146 4.93 0.03 15.05
N LEU A 147 5.19 0.08 13.74
CA LEU A 147 5.97 -0.96 13.05
C LEU A 147 7.45 -0.59 12.92
N GLY A 148 7.79 0.68 12.71
CA GLY A 148 9.15 1.14 12.43
C GLY A 148 9.91 1.77 13.61
N SER A 149 9.26 2.03 14.75
CA SER A 149 9.86 2.83 15.84
C SER A 149 10.51 2.02 16.96
N SER A 150 10.05 0.80 17.24
CA SER A 150 10.56 -0.01 18.36
C SER A 150 10.15 -1.47 18.24
N ASP A 151 11.12 -2.38 18.43
CA ASP A 151 10.89 -3.82 18.49
C ASP A 151 9.83 -4.20 19.54
N ARG A 152 9.77 -3.47 20.67
CA ARG A 152 8.76 -3.69 21.71
C ARG A 152 7.34 -3.42 21.21
N ARG A 153 7.16 -2.39 20.38
CA ARG A 153 5.87 -2.03 19.80
C ARG A 153 5.45 -3.02 18.72
N LEU A 154 6.42 -3.47 17.90
CA LEU A 154 6.20 -4.53 16.93
C LEU A 154 5.81 -5.86 17.60
N MET A 155 6.48 -6.24 18.69
CA MET A 155 6.14 -7.43 19.47
C MET A 155 4.72 -7.35 20.07
N LEU A 156 4.34 -6.21 20.64
CA LEU A 156 2.99 -5.99 21.16
C LEU A 156 1.94 -6.06 20.04
N HIS A 157 2.24 -5.46 18.88
CA HIS A 157 1.38 -5.51 17.72
C HIS A 157 1.18 -6.95 17.22
N ASN A 158 2.26 -7.72 17.06
CA ASN A 158 2.20 -9.11 16.60
C ASN A 158 1.43 -10.00 17.59
N ARG A 159 1.56 -9.75 18.90
CA ARG A 159 0.76 -10.44 19.93
C ARG A 159 -0.73 -10.08 19.83
N ALA A 160 -1.05 -8.80 19.63
CA ALA A 160 -2.43 -8.37 19.48
C ALA A 160 -3.06 -8.99 18.23
N VAL A 161 -2.41 -8.90 17.07
CA VAL A 161 -2.90 -9.48 15.80
C VAL A 161 -2.99 -11.01 15.88
N GLY A 162 -1.95 -11.67 16.39
CA GLY A 162 -1.95 -13.12 16.56
C GLY A 162 -3.04 -13.58 17.53
N GLY A 163 -3.23 -12.89 18.65
CA GLY A 163 -4.30 -13.18 19.61
C GLY A 163 -5.68 -13.00 19.00
N LEU A 164 -5.89 -11.94 18.20
CA LEU A 164 -7.16 -11.68 17.53
C LEU A 164 -7.47 -12.73 16.46
N LEU A 165 -6.45 -13.19 15.72
CA LEU A 165 -6.59 -14.28 14.76
C LEU A 165 -6.97 -15.59 15.44
N VAL A 166 -6.28 -15.96 16.52
CA VAL A 166 -6.61 -17.17 17.31
C VAL A 166 -8.02 -17.07 17.89
N ALA A 167 -8.41 -15.92 18.43
CA ALA A 167 -9.76 -15.69 18.93
C ALA A 167 -10.82 -15.81 17.82
N ALA A 168 -10.54 -15.29 16.62
CA ALA A 168 -11.44 -15.40 15.47
C ALA A 168 -11.60 -16.86 15.01
N ILE A 169 -10.51 -17.63 14.96
CA ILE A 169 -10.55 -19.07 14.65
C ILE A 169 -11.34 -19.81 15.73
N ALA A 170 -11.06 -19.56 17.01
CA ALA A 170 -11.78 -20.19 18.11
C ALA A 170 -13.28 -19.86 18.06
N TYR A 171 -13.65 -18.60 17.83
CA TYR A 171 -15.05 -18.20 17.66
C TYR A 171 -15.71 -18.94 16.50
N ALA A 172 -15.07 -19.00 15.32
CA ALA A 172 -15.62 -19.70 14.16
C ALA A 172 -15.82 -21.21 14.37
N ASN A 173 -15.04 -21.84 15.26
CA ASN A 173 -15.12 -23.28 15.55
C ASN A 173 -15.94 -23.62 16.82
N LEU A 174 -16.27 -22.64 17.67
CA LEU A 174 -16.98 -22.86 18.93
C LEU A 174 -18.36 -22.19 18.98
N ALA A 175 -18.59 -21.16 18.16
CA ALA A 175 -19.88 -20.46 18.06
C ALA A 175 -20.77 -21.01 16.94
N VAL A 176 -20.32 -22.07 16.26
CA VAL A 176 -21.07 -22.93 15.33
C VAL A 176 -21.30 -24.25 16.02
#